data_AF-A0A6A4I2C8-F1
#
_entry.id   AF-A0A6A4I2C8-F1
#
_cell.length_a   1.000
_cell.length_b   1.000
_cell.length_c   1.000
_cell.angle_alpha   90.00
_cell.angle_beta   90.00
_cell.angle_gamma   90.00
#
_symmetry.space_group_name_H-M   'P 1'
#
loop_
_entity.id
_entity.type
_entity.pdbx_description
1 polymer ?
#
loop_
_entity_poly.entity_id
_entity_poly.type
_entity_poly.pdbx_seq_one_letter_code
_entity_poly.pdbx_strand_id
1 'polypeptide(L)'
;MDVFSDNSTAIVDCDVLEAAKENIQPLASGRRVTSLSSVLATPHAQRESKLAATRHRLRMNIEMALEDEEDDPLESYCTFVNWTLENYPQGHSAESGLLELLEEATRVLKDDRGGKWRSEMKYLKLWLLYASFVEKPTIIYRFLLANDIGTDLAILYEEYAAVLERDGRRKESDEVYCLGIARKASPLDHLKSRYTDFQKRMMSSALPTIPVASTLPTTSTTRRALATTSTTSPAPLPPATAQTRPRNALNAPIQVFVDPSGSAAQSAEMEVNAWPDVGTRKSRVRENIPETKKMAGTTLKQAGKTKRLVSGSSGSKIVPYRDPGPDEMPPPPPPFILGSTPSTPAKASPFTPFMDPDSQPPVPSTPKFTPFCDQSARITSPSSVAHGSVMKPKTADVSSTPTSEAEALRKDPLKNYDTAARQEDD
;
A
#
# COMPACT_ATOMS: atom_id res chain seq x y z
N MET A 1 41.84 0.82 -2.41
CA MET A 1 41.31 1.32 -3.70
C MET A 1 39.81 1.15 -3.65
N ASP A 2 39.12 2.28 -3.80
CA ASP A 2 37.72 2.56 -3.45
C ASP A 2 36.67 1.63 -4.08
N VAL A 3 35.70 1.17 -3.28
CA VAL A 3 34.53 0.37 -3.69
C VAL A 3 33.22 1.15 -3.39
N PHE A 4 33.26 2.48 -3.44
CA PHE A 4 32.07 3.30 -3.19
C PHE A 4 32.06 4.56 -4.07
N SER A 5 31.86 4.41 -5.38
CA SER A 5 31.54 5.54 -6.27
C SER A 5 30.83 5.12 -7.57
N ASP A 6 29.99 4.09 -7.54
CA ASP A 6 29.09 3.82 -8.67
C ASP A 6 27.80 4.65 -8.52
N ASN A 7 27.95 5.98 -8.61
CA ASN A 7 26.84 6.90 -8.83
C ASN A 7 26.57 7.03 -10.34
N SER A 8 26.56 5.90 -11.05
CA SER A 8 25.98 5.83 -12.38
C SER A 8 24.47 5.94 -12.20
N THR A 9 23.85 6.92 -12.86
CA THR A 9 22.39 7.00 -12.94
C THR A 9 21.92 5.77 -13.70
N ALA A 10 21.68 4.67 -12.99
CA ALA A 10 21.26 3.42 -13.57
C ALA A 10 19.93 3.66 -14.31
N ILE A 11 20.01 3.73 -15.64
CA ILE A 11 18.86 3.90 -16.50
C ILE A 11 18.07 2.60 -16.42
N VAL A 12 16.87 2.69 -15.86
CA VAL A 12 15.96 1.56 -15.74
C VAL A 12 15.10 1.51 -16.99
N ASP A 13 15.05 0.33 -17.61
CA ASP A 13 14.12 0.05 -18.69
C ASP A 13 12.68 0.08 -18.18
N CYS A 14 11.85 0.95 -18.77
CA CYS A 14 10.46 1.15 -18.37
C CYS A 14 9.59 -0.07 -18.72
N ASP A 15 9.91 -0.79 -19.80
CA ASP A 15 9.12 -1.93 -20.26
C ASP A 15 9.08 -3.04 -19.21
N VAL A 16 10.19 -3.22 -18.48
CA VAL A 16 10.30 -4.17 -17.36
C VAL A 16 9.32 -3.80 -16.22
N LEU A 17 9.14 -2.51 -15.96
CA LEU A 17 8.22 -2.02 -14.92
C LEU A 17 6.78 -2.14 -15.38
N GLU A 18 6.50 -1.78 -16.64
CA GLU A 18 5.15 -1.86 -17.21
C GLU A 18 4.62 -3.30 -17.25
N ALA A 19 5.48 -4.27 -17.57
CA ALA A 19 5.13 -5.69 -17.56
C ALA A 19 4.71 -6.20 -16.17
N ALA A 20 5.20 -5.58 -15.10
CA ALA A 20 4.95 -5.99 -13.72
C ALA A 20 4.07 -5.02 -12.93
N LYS A 21 3.54 -3.95 -13.54
CA LYS A 21 2.85 -2.85 -12.83
C LYS A 21 1.65 -3.32 -11.99
N GLU A 22 0.93 -4.34 -12.44
CA GLU A 22 -0.22 -4.92 -11.73
C GLU A 22 0.20 -5.64 -10.43
N ASN A 23 1.48 -6.01 -10.31
CA ASN A 23 2.05 -6.67 -9.13
C ASN A 23 2.78 -5.68 -8.19
N ILE A 24 2.72 -4.38 -8.46
CA ILE A 24 3.38 -3.36 -7.65
C ILE A 24 2.35 -2.65 -6.79
N GLN A 25 2.42 -2.85 -5.48
CA GLN A 25 1.56 -2.15 -4.53
C GLN A 25 1.88 -0.63 -4.56
N PRO A 26 0.87 0.24 -4.72
CA PRO A 26 1.04 1.68 -4.65
C PRO A 26 1.39 2.08 -3.21
N LEU A 27 2.48 2.82 -3.04
CA LEU A 27 2.92 3.36 -1.74
C LEU A 27 2.91 4.89 -1.79
N ALA A 28 2.44 5.53 -0.73
CA ALA A 28 2.42 6.99 -0.62
C ALA A 28 3.82 7.62 -0.68
N SER A 29 4.84 6.91 -0.17
CA SER A 29 6.25 7.30 -0.26
C SER A 29 6.88 7.05 -1.63
N GLY A 30 6.17 6.36 -2.53
CA GLY A 30 6.76 5.79 -3.74
C GLY A 30 7.70 4.60 -3.46
N ARG A 31 8.37 4.13 -4.52
CA ARG A 31 9.33 3.02 -4.49
C ARG A 31 10.58 3.39 -5.28
N ARG A 32 11.74 2.88 -4.86
CA ARG A 32 13.00 3.09 -5.57
C ARG A 32 13.01 2.30 -6.88
N VAL A 33 13.07 3.01 -8.00
CA VAL A 33 12.98 2.43 -9.35
C VAL A 33 14.11 1.44 -9.66
N THR A 34 15.33 1.74 -9.24
CA THR A 34 16.50 0.85 -9.44
C THR A 34 16.39 -0.45 -8.65
N SER A 35 15.88 -0.38 -7.41
CA SER A 35 15.62 -1.56 -6.56
C SER A 35 14.54 -2.44 -7.18
N LEU A 36 13.43 -1.83 -7.63
CA LEU A 36 12.35 -2.55 -8.32
C LEU A 36 12.81 -3.22 -9.60
N SER A 37 13.57 -2.52 -10.45
CA SER A 37 14.11 -3.10 -11.68
C SER A 37 14.98 -4.32 -11.40
N SER A 38 15.88 -4.23 -10.41
CA SER A 38 16.73 -5.35 -10.02
C SER A 38 15.94 -6.57 -9.53
N VAL A 39 14.89 -6.34 -8.73
CA VAL A 39 14.00 -7.40 -8.23
C VAL A 39 13.21 -8.03 -9.37
N LEU A 40 12.70 -7.23 -10.31
CA LEU A 40 11.88 -7.72 -11.42
C LEU A 40 12.71 -8.44 -12.48
N ALA A 41 13.92 -7.96 -12.77
CA ALA A 41 14.82 -8.56 -13.76
C ALA A 41 15.46 -9.87 -13.29
N THR A 42 15.56 -10.11 -11.98
CA THR A 42 16.14 -11.35 -11.45
C THR A 42 15.19 -12.54 -11.63
N PRO A 43 15.66 -13.69 -12.17
CA PRO A 43 14.84 -14.90 -12.29
C PRO A 43 14.33 -15.40 -10.94
N HIS A 44 13.11 -15.95 -10.90
CA HIS A 44 12.41 -16.31 -9.65
C HIS A 44 13.23 -17.20 -8.71
N ALA A 45 13.80 -18.30 -9.21
CA ALA A 45 14.54 -19.25 -8.37
C ALA A 45 15.79 -18.63 -7.73
N GLN A 46 16.52 -17.79 -8.46
CA GLN A 46 17.69 -17.07 -7.93
C GLN A 46 17.26 -15.99 -6.94
N ARG A 47 16.15 -15.30 -7.23
CA ARG A 47 15.56 -14.29 -6.35
C ARG A 47 15.20 -14.91 -5.00
N GLU A 48 14.46 -16.01 -4.96
CA GLU A 48 14.05 -16.66 -3.70
C GLU A 48 15.24 -17.06 -2.83
N SER A 49 16.27 -17.68 -3.42
CA SER A 49 17.48 -18.07 -2.67
C SER A 49 18.22 -16.85 -2.11
N LYS A 50 18.35 -15.77 -2.90
CA LYS A 50 19.00 -14.53 -2.47
C LYS A 50 18.20 -13.82 -1.37
N LEU A 51 16.88 -13.80 -1.49
CA LEU A 51 15.98 -13.22 -0.49
C LEU A 51 16.05 -14.02 0.82
N ALA A 52 16.03 -15.34 0.76
CA ALA A 52 16.13 -16.20 1.95
C ALA A 52 17.46 -15.99 2.69
N ALA A 53 18.59 -15.95 1.96
CA ALA A 53 19.91 -15.71 2.56
C ALA A 53 20.00 -14.30 3.20
N THR A 54 19.51 -13.27 2.51
CA THR A 54 19.53 -11.89 3.04
C THR A 54 18.60 -11.75 4.24
N ARG A 55 17.42 -12.38 4.20
CA ARG A 55 16.47 -12.44 5.32
C ARG A 55 17.10 -13.11 6.54
N HIS A 56 17.80 -14.22 6.36
CA HIS A 56 18.48 -14.91 7.44
C HIS A 56 19.57 -14.03 8.08
N ARG A 57 20.37 -13.33 7.25
CA ARG A 57 21.37 -12.37 7.75
C ARG A 57 20.72 -11.24 8.56
N LEU A 58 19.64 -10.63 8.05
CA LEU A 58 18.95 -9.55 8.75
C LEU A 58 18.31 -10.01 10.07
N ARG A 59 17.82 -11.26 10.11
CA ARG A 59 17.35 -11.90 11.35
C ARG A 59 18.48 -12.03 12.37
N MET A 60 19.65 -12.52 11.97
CA MET A 60 20.80 -12.61 12.88
C MET A 60 21.27 -11.23 13.36
N ASN A 61 21.25 -10.22 12.49
CA ASN A 61 21.61 -8.85 12.89
C ASN A 61 20.66 -8.29 13.96
N ILE A 62 19.37 -8.64 13.90
CA ILE A 62 18.42 -8.25 14.94
C ILE A 62 18.74 -8.98 16.24
N GLU A 63 18.96 -10.29 16.19
CA GLU A 63 19.30 -11.09 17.37
C GLU A 63 20.55 -10.55 18.07
N MET A 64 21.64 -10.30 17.33
CA MET A 64 22.86 -9.68 17.86
C MET A 64 22.58 -8.29 18.45
N ALA A 65 21.84 -7.42 17.76
CA ALA A 65 21.53 -6.08 18.26
C ALA A 65 20.59 -6.07 19.49
N LEU A 66 19.89 -7.17 19.78
CA LEU A 66 19.13 -7.33 21.02
C LEU A 66 20.01 -7.85 22.16
N GLU A 67 21.00 -8.70 21.86
CA GLU A 67 21.96 -9.22 22.85
C GLU A 67 22.97 -8.14 23.27
N ASP A 68 23.44 -7.34 22.31
CA ASP A 68 24.44 -6.31 22.52
C ASP A 68 23.80 -4.99 22.98
N GLU A 69 24.14 -4.56 24.21
CA GLU A 69 23.60 -3.32 24.77
C GLU A 69 24.08 -2.04 24.05
N GLU A 70 25.15 -2.11 23.26
CA GLU A 70 25.70 -0.96 22.54
C GLU A 70 24.99 -0.70 21.20
N ASP A 71 24.40 -1.74 20.61
CA ASP A 71 23.77 -1.65 19.29
C ASP A 71 22.33 -1.09 19.35
N ASP A 72 21.87 -0.58 18.21
CA ASP A 72 20.52 -0.06 18.02
C ASP A 72 19.59 -1.14 17.42
N PRO A 73 18.84 -1.89 18.24
CA PRO A 73 17.88 -2.87 17.74
C PRO A 73 16.76 -2.24 16.88
N LEU A 74 16.35 -1.00 17.16
CA LEU A 74 15.33 -0.32 16.37
C LEU A 74 15.81 -0.09 14.94
N GLU A 75 17.07 0.29 14.74
CA GLU A 75 17.65 0.47 13.41
C GLU A 75 17.75 -0.85 12.64
N SER A 76 18.11 -1.95 13.31
CA SER A 76 18.12 -3.29 12.73
C SER A 76 16.73 -3.72 12.25
N TYR A 77 15.68 -3.47 13.04
CA TYR A 77 14.30 -3.68 12.63
C TYR A 77 13.88 -2.77 11.47
N CYS A 78 14.20 -1.48 11.52
CA CYS A 78 13.89 -0.54 10.43
C CYS A 78 14.53 -0.98 9.11
N THR A 79 15.79 -1.40 9.15
CA THR A 79 16.52 -1.90 7.99
C THR A 79 15.85 -3.13 7.42
N PHE A 80 15.43 -4.06 8.27
CA PHE A 80 14.76 -5.28 7.81
C PHE A 80 13.36 -5.01 7.23
N VAL A 81 12.60 -4.11 7.84
CA VAL A 81 11.28 -3.68 7.32
C VAL A 81 11.43 -2.98 5.96
N ASN A 82 12.37 -2.04 5.83
CA ASN A 82 12.64 -1.34 4.57
C ASN A 82 13.08 -2.30 3.47
N TRP A 83 14.00 -3.22 3.80
CA TRP A 83 14.42 -4.26 2.87
C TRP A 83 13.23 -5.12 2.41
N THR A 84 12.33 -5.48 3.33
CA THR A 84 11.13 -6.26 3.00
C THR A 84 10.18 -5.48 2.07
N LEU A 85 9.96 -4.19 2.33
CA LEU A 85 9.12 -3.35 1.46
C LEU A 85 9.71 -3.20 0.05
N GLU A 86 11.03 -3.08 -0.08
CA GLU A 86 11.71 -2.94 -1.37
C GLU A 86 11.71 -4.25 -2.18
N ASN A 87 11.95 -5.38 -1.52
CA ASN A 87 12.13 -6.68 -2.19
C ASN A 87 10.82 -7.41 -2.51
N TYR A 88 9.71 -7.01 -1.87
CA TYR A 88 8.38 -7.57 -2.11
C TYR A 88 7.46 -6.50 -2.73
N PRO A 89 7.46 -6.35 -4.07
CA PRO A 89 6.65 -5.34 -4.76
C PRO A 89 5.14 -5.53 -4.55
N GLN A 90 4.69 -6.77 -4.38
CA GLN A 90 3.29 -7.12 -4.11
C GLN A 90 2.83 -6.75 -2.70
N GLY A 91 3.76 -6.36 -1.81
CA GLY A 91 3.44 -5.90 -0.46
C GLY A 91 3.40 -7.01 0.60
N HIS A 92 2.41 -6.93 1.48
CA HIS A 92 2.23 -7.91 2.55
C HIS A 92 1.69 -9.24 1.99
N SER A 93 2.44 -10.31 2.21
CA SER A 93 2.10 -11.68 1.84
C SER A 93 2.67 -12.64 2.87
N ALA A 94 2.24 -13.90 2.84
CA ALA A 94 2.80 -14.94 3.71
C ALA A 94 4.32 -15.11 3.49
N GLU A 95 4.78 -14.94 2.25
CA GLU A 95 6.20 -15.02 1.89
C GLU A 95 7.01 -13.85 2.44
N SER A 96 6.49 -12.62 2.34
CA SER A 96 7.20 -11.43 2.83
C SER A 96 7.34 -11.43 4.35
N GLY A 97 6.40 -12.03 5.08
CA GLY A 97 6.43 -12.09 6.55
C GLY A 97 6.41 -10.72 7.23
N LEU A 98 6.09 -9.65 6.47
CA LEU A 98 6.19 -8.26 6.92
C LEU A 98 5.34 -7.98 8.17
N LEU A 99 4.12 -8.52 8.20
CA LEU A 99 3.21 -8.33 9.33
C LEU A 99 3.74 -9.00 10.60
N GLU A 100 4.27 -10.22 10.49
CA GLU A 100 4.84 -10.94 11.64
C GLU A 100 6.08 -10.22 12.17
N LEU A 101 6.92 -9.70 11.27
CA LEU A 101 8.06 -8.87 11.62
C LEU A 101 7.63 -7.58 12.34
N LEU A 102 6.57 -6.90 11.87
CA LEU A 102 6.06 -5.71 12.52
C LEU A 102 5.44 -6.00 13.89
N GLU A 103 4.69 -7.09 14.03
CA GLU A 103 4.14 -7.54 15.31
C GLU A 103 5.25 -7.87 16.31
N GLU A 104 6.30 -8.55 15.86
CA GLU A 104 7.49 -8.86 16.66
C GLU A 104 8.20 -7.58 17.09
N ALA A 105 8.56 -6.71 16.14
CA ALA A 105 9.28 -5.46 16.41
C ALA A 105 8.54 -4.56 17.40
N THR A 106 7.23 -4.37 17.19
CA THR A 106 6.41 -3.50 18.04
C THR A 106 6.17 -4.06 19.45
N ARG A 107 6.23 -5.38 19.64
CA ARG A 107 6.11 -6.01 20.96
C ARG A 107 7.43 -6.00 21.72
N VAL A 108 8.51 -6.42 21.06
CA VAL A 108 9.82 -6.56 21.71
C VAL A 108 10.37 -5.18 22.09
N LEU A 109 10.30 -4.20 21.18
CA LEU A 109 10.83 -2.85 21.43
C LEU A 109 10.00 -2.01 22.43
N LYS A 110 8.78 -2.42 22.79
CA LYS A 110 7.93 -1.68 23.74
C LYS A 110 8.51 -1.69 25.16
N ASP A 111 8.98 -2.87 25.59
CA ASP A 111 9.49 -3.11 26.93
C ASP A 111 11.04 -3.13 26.95
N ASP A 112 11.66 -3.16 25.76
CA ASP A 112 13.10 -3.03 25.59
C ASP A 112 13.64 -1.71 26.17
N ARG A 113 14.70 -1.83 26.97
CA ARG A 113 15.49 -0.71 27.53
C ARG A 113 14.64 0.39 28.17
N GLY A 114 13.61 -0.01 28.90
CA GLY A 114 12.75 0.91 29.65
C GLY A 114 11.89 1.83 28.77
N GLY A 115 11.70 1.49 27.50
CA GLY A 115 10.86 2.27 26.59
C GLY A 115 11.55 3.50 25.99
N LYS A 116 12.89 3.50 25.87
CA LYS A 116 13.64 4.60 25.23
C LYS A 116 13.14 4.91 23.81
N TRP A 117 12.60 3.92 23.12
CA TRP A 117 12.08 4.02 21.76
C TRP A 117 10.70 4.69 21.65
N ARG A 118 9.99 4.91 22.76
CA ARG A 118 8.59 5.39 22.72
C ARG A 118 8.45 6.78 22.09
N SER A 119 9.43 7.66 22.30
CA SER A 119 9.44 9.01 21.70
C SER A 119 10.13 9.07 20.33
N GLU A 120 10.71 7.96 19.85
CA GLU A 120 11.42 7.92 18.58
C GLU A 120 10.46 7.88 17.37
N MET A 121 10.74 8.73 16.38
CA MET A 121 9.94 8.82 15.16
C MET A 121 9.96 7.53 14.36
N LYS A 122 11.11 6.84 14.31
CA LYS A 122 11.25 5.57 13.59
C LYS A 122 10.33 4.51 14.18
N TYR A 123 10.30 4.39 15.51
CA TYR A 123 9.46 3.43 16.20
C TYR A 123 7.97 3.70 15.96
N LEU A 124 7.55 4.97 16.03
CA LEU A 124 6.18 5.35 15.69
C LEU A 124 5.82 4.98 14.24
N LYS A 125 6.73 5.15 13.28
CA LYS A 125 6.50 4.74 11.88
C LYS A 125 6.26 3.24 11.73
N LEU A 126 6.95 2.38 12.49
CA LEU A 126 6.65 0.94 12.51
C LEU A 126 5.22 0.67 12.98
N TRP A 127 4.79 1.34 14.05
CA TRP A 127 3.42 1.22 14.56
C TRP A 127 2.35 1.70 13.58
N LEU A 128 2.59 2.83 12.91
CA LEU A 128 1.69 3.35 11.86
C LEU A 128 1.60 2.38 10.68
N LEU A 129 2.73 1.81 10.26
CA LEU A 129 2.76 0.79 9.22
C LEU A 129 1.99 -0.46 9.65
N TYR A 130 2.16 -0.92 10.90
CA TYR A 130 1.39 -2.02 11.46
C TYR A 130 -0.11 -1.71 11.48
N ALA A 131 -0.51 -0.50 11.92
CA ALA A 131 -1.91 -0.08 11.97
C ALA A 131 -2.59 -0.13 10.58
N SER A 132 -1.85 0.13 9.51
CA SER A 132 -2.36 0.04 8.12
C SER A 132 -2.77 -1.38 7.70
N PHE A 133 -2.18 -2.41 8.32
CA PHE A 133 -2.48 -3.81 8.03
C PHE A 133 -3.56 -4.41 8.93
N VAL A 134 -4.04 -3.68 9.94
CA VAL A 134 -5.05 -4.17 10.90
C VAL A 134 -6.46 -3.77 10.45
N GLU A 135 -7.45 -4.65 10.63
CA GLU A 135 -8.84 -4.41 10.18
C GLU A 135 -9.49 -3.20 10.85
N LYS A 136 -9.18 -3.00 12.14
CA LYS A 136 -9.63 -1.86 12.94
C LYS A 136 -8.40 -1.12 13.48
N PRO A 137 -7.86 -0.14 12.73
CA PRO A 137 -6.67 0.60 13.12
C PRO A 137 -6.86 1.42 14.40
N THR A 138 -8.09 1.86 14.68
CA THR A 138 -8.45 2.63 15.90
C THR A 138 -8.01 1.97 17.20
N ILE A 139 -8.03 0.64 17.28
CA ILE A 139 -7.57 -0.11 18.47
C ILE A 139 -6.06 0.08 18.67
N ILE A 140 -5.27 0.16 17.59
CA ILE A 140 -3.82 0.37 17.67
C ILE A 140 -3.53 1.78 18.18
N TYR A 141 -4.19 2.81 17.63
CA TYR A 141 -3.98 4.18 18.10
C TYR A 141 -4.41 4.40 19.56
N ARG A 142 -5.51 3.78 20.00
CA ARG A 142 -5.90 3.79 21.41
C ARG A 142 -4.84 3.14 22.31
N PHE A 143 -4.25 2.03 21.85
CA PHE A 143 -3.14 1.40 22.56
C PHE A 143 -1.89 2.27 22.62
N LEU A 144 -1.53 2.95 21.52
CA LEU A 144 -0.40 3.88 21.50
C LEU A 144 -0.59 5.02 22.51
N LEU A 145 -1.80 5.60 22.56
CA LEU A 145 -2.13 6.65 23.52
C LEU A 145 -2.12 6.16 24.98
N ALA A 146 -2.57 4.92 25.25
CA ALA A 146 -2.56 4.34 26.59
C ALA A 146 -1.14 3.93 27.07
N ASN A 147 -0.21 3.68 26.15
CA ASN A 147 1.17 3.31 26.49
C ASN A 147 2.16 4.47 26.35
N ASP A 148 1.65 5.68 26.12
CA ASP A 148 2.43 6.90 25.86
C ASP A 148 3.49 6.71 24.76
N ILE A 149 3.12 6.01 23.68
CA ILE A 149 3.99 5.77 22.52
C ILE A 149 3.74 6.87 21.50
N GLY A 150 4.77 7.68 21.21
CA GLY A 150 4.75 8.71 20.19
C GLY A 150 3.80 9.87 20.47
N THR A 151 3.41 10.08 21.74
CA THR A 151 2.50 11.16 22.15
C THR A 151 3.08 12.55 21.95
N ASP A 152 4.40 12.65 21.81
CA ASP A 152 5.10 13.91 21.51
C ASP A 152 5.12 14.23 20.01
N LEU A 153 4.67 13.30 19.15
CA LEU A 153 4.80 13.40 17.70
C LEU A 153 3.46 13.71 17.05
N ALA A 154 3.43 14.77 16.23
CA ALA A 154 2.21 15.25 15.55
C ALA A 154 1.60 14.17 14.64
N ILE A 155 2.45 13.37 13.98
CA ILE A 155 2.04 12.33 13.03
C ILE A 155 1.09 11.28 13.66
N LEU A 156 1.23 10.99 14.96
CA LEU A 156 0.32 10.08 15.66
C LEU A 156 -1.13 10.60 15.61
N TYR A 157 -1.31 11.87 15.96
CA TYR A 157 -2.62 12.52 16.01
C TYR A 157 -3.19 12.72 14.62
N GLU A 158 -2.34 13.07 13.64
CA GLU A 158 -2.77 13.24 12.25
C GLU A 158 -3.31 11.95 11.64
N GLU A 159 -2.57 10.85 11.77
CA GLU A 159 -3.00 9.55 11.23
C GLU A 159 -4.20 8.99 11.99
N TYR A 160 -4.23 9.16 13.31
CA TYR A 160 -5.37 8.71 14.10
C TYR A 160 -6.66 9.47 13.75
N ALA A 161 -6.58 10.80 13.63
CA ALA A 161 -7.70 11.61 13.20
C ALA A 161 -8.12 11.28 11.76
N ALA A 162 -7.18 11.04 10.84
CA ALA A 162 -7.49 10.62 9.47
C ALA A 162 -8.24 9.27 9.41
N VAL A 163 -7.89 8.32 10.30
CA VAL A 163 -8.62 7.05 10.41
C VAL A 163 -10.04 7.27 10.92
N LEU A 164 -10.23 8.09 11.95
CA LEU A 164 -11.56 8.42 12.49
C LEU A 164 -12.42 9.20 11.49
N GLU A 165 -11.80 10.09 10.71
CA GLU A 165 -12.44 10.82 9.62
C GLU A 165 -12.98 9.85 8.55
N ARG A 166 -12.17 8.85 8.15
CA ARG A 166 -12.60 7.79 7.20
C ARG A 166 -13.73 6.92 7.77
N ASP A 167 -13.72 6.66 9.07
CA ASP A 167 -14.79 5.92 9.77
C ASP A 167 -16.07 6.78 9.97
N GLY A 168 -16.05 8.07 9.60
CA GLY A 168 -17.16 9.00 9.79
C GLY A 168 -17.34 9.51 11.22
N ARG A 169 -16.41 9.19 12.13
CA ARG A 169 -16.41 9.56 13.56
C ARG A 169 -15.81 10.94 13.76
N ARG A 170 -16.49 11.92 13.18
CA ARG A 170 -16.05 13.31 13.05
C ARG A 170 -15.77 14.02 14.38
N LYS A 171 -16.57 13.76 15.42
CA LYS A 171 -16.39 14.36 16.76
C LYS A 171 -15.12 13.86 17.43
N GLU A 172 -14.87 12.55 17.39
CA GLU A 172 -13.67 11.97 17.98
C GLU A 172 -12.40 12.41 17.24
N SER A 173 -12.48 12.59 15.91
CA SER A 173 -11.37 13.15 15.14
C SER A 173 -11.00 14.56 15.62
N ASP A 174 -12.00 15.39 15.95
CA ASP A 174 -11.79 16.74 16.50
C ASP A 174 -11.12 16.70 17.88
N GLU A 175 -11.60 15.81 18.76
CA GLU A 175 -11.03 15.55 20.08
C GLU A 175 -9.56 15.12 19.99
N VAL A 176 -9.21 14.26 19.03
CA VAL A 176 -7.83 13.79 18.81
C VAL A 176 -6.90 14.92 18.36
N TYR A 177 -7.34 15.79 17.45
CA TYR A 177 -6.54 16.97 17.08
C TYR A 177 -6.37 17.92 18.27
N CYS A 178 -7.43 18.19 19.01
CA CYS A 178 -7.37 19.02 20.21
C CYS A 178 -6.42 18.43 21.26
N LEU A 179 -6.44 17.10 21.45
CA LEU A 179 -5.54 16.39 22.36
C LEU A 179 -4.07 16.56 21.96
N GLY A 180 -3.74 16.39 20.67
CA GLY A 180 -2.38 16.58 20.17
C GLY A 180 -1.88 18.03 20.31
N ILE A 181 -2.77 19.01 20.09
CA ILE A 181 -2.47 20.44 20.29
C ILE A 181 -2.26 20.74 21.78
N ALA A 182 -3.09 20.19 22.66
CA ALA A 182 -2.96 20.36 24.11
C ALA A 182 -1.64 19.77 24.63
N ARG A 183 -1.21 18.62 24.09
CA ARG A 183 0.07 17.97 24.41
C ARG A 183 1.29 18.59 23.74
N LYS A 184 1.10 19.60 22.88
CA LYS A 184 2.19 20.30 22.18
C LYS A 184 3.05 19.38 21.31
N ALA A 185 2.42 18.42 20.64
CA ALA A 185 3.11 17.47 19.77
C ALA A 185 3.90 18.14 18.62
N SER A 186 5.15 17.74 18.42
CA SER A 186 6.07 18.28 17.43
C SER A 186 5.92 17.59 16.07
N PRO A 187 5.90 18.30 14.93
CA PRO A 187 5.85 19.76 14.77
C PRO A 187 4.45 20.34 14.98
N LEU A 188 4.31 21.27 15.94
CA LEU A 188 3.02 21.84 16.33
C LEU A 188 2.31 22.63 15.24
N ASP A 189 3.08 23.39 14.46
CA ASP A 189 2.54 24.24 13.41
C ASP A 189 1.91 23.39 12.30
N HIS A 190 2.56 22.27 11.96
CA HIS A 190 2.05 21.29 11.02
C HIS A 190 0.74 20.67 11.53
N LEU A 191 0.69 20.28 12.80
CA LEU A 191 -0.53 19.70 13.40
C LEU A 191 -1.70 20.69 13.35
N LYS A 192 -1.47 21.97 13.67
CA LYS A 192 -2.49 23.02 13.58
C LYS A 192 -2.96 23.24 12.15
N SER A 193 -2.05 23.28 11.20
CA SER A 193 -2.39 23.40 9.77
C SER A 193 -3.31 22.25 9.33
N ARG A 194 -2.94 21.01 9.66
CA ARG A 194 -3.75 19.81 9.38
C ARG A 194 -5.12 19.84 10.07
N TYR A 195 -5.19 20.36 11.30
CA TYR A 195 -6.46 20.58 11.99
C TYR A 195 -7.34 21.61 11.28
N THR A 196 -6.78 22.73 10.79
CA THR A 196 -7.57 23.71 10.01
C THR A 196 -8.07 23.11 8.70
N ASP A 197 -7.29 22.27 8.04
CA ASP A 197 -7.72 21.58 6.82
C ASP A 197 -8.84 20.58 7.10
N PHE A 198 -8.76 19.84 8.21
CA PHE A 198 -9.84 18.99 8.69
C PHE A 198 -11.12 19.81 8.96
N GLN A 199 -11.02 20.96 9.63
CA GLN A 199 -12.17 21.84 9.87
C GLN A 199 -12.79 22.35 8.57
N LYS A 200 -11.98 22.70 7.56
CA LYS A 200 -12.48 23.08 6.22
C LYS A 200 -13.23 21.92 5.56
N ARG A 201 -12.71 20.69 5.64
CA ARG A 201 -13.39 19.49 5.12
C ARG A 201 -14.70 19.23 5.85
N MET A 202 -14.74 19.43 7.17
CA MET A 202 -15.94 19.32 7.99
C MET A 202 -17.03 20.30 7.56
N MET A 203 -16.67 21.58 7.40
CA MET A 203 -17.60 22.63 6.96
C MET A 203 -18.11 22.37 5.54
N SER A 204 -17.24 21.90 4.65
CA SER A 204 -17.58 21.56 3.26
C SER A 204 -18.49 20.33 3.17
N SER A 205 -18.28 19.32 4.02
CA SER A 205 -19.14 18.14 4.12
C SER A 205 -20.48 18.43 4.84
N ALA A 206 -20.58 19.55 5.55
CA ALA A 206 -21.78 19.97 6.29
C ALA A 206 -22.69 20.94 5.49
N LEU A 207 -22.26 21.41 4.32
CA LEU A 207 -23.09 22.18 3.39
C LEU A 207 -24.19 21.28 2.77
N PRO A 208 -25.38 21.84 2.51
CA PRO A 208 -26.64 21.24 2.94
C PRO A 208 -27.09 20.07 2.07
N THR A 209 -27.67 19.08 2.75
CA THR A 209 -28.79 18.28 2.24
C THR A 209 -29.69 19.19 1.42
N ILE A 210 -29.66 19.06 0.10
CA ILE A 210 -30.66 19.67 -0.77
C ILE A 210 -32.01 19.20 -0.23
N PRO A 211 -32.92 20.09 0.22
CA PRO A 211 -34.29 19.69 0.48
C PRO A 211 -34.88 19.36 -0.88
N VAL A 212 -34.70 18.13 -1.33
CA VAL A 212 -35.46 17.60 -2.46
C VAL A 212 -36.91 17.64 -1.98
N ALA A 213 -37.64 18.63 -2.49
CA ALA A 213 -39.08 18.72 -2.32
C ALA A 213 -39.65 17.34 -2.65
N SER A 214 -40.23 16.71 -1.63
CA SER A 214 -40.90 15.43 -1.73
C SER A 214 -42.15 15.63 -2.59
N THR A 215 -41.99 15.43 -3.89
CA THR A 215 -43.11 15.15 -4.80
C THR A 215 -42.62 14.15 -5.82
N LEU A 216 -42.71 12.86 -5.46
CA LEU A 216 -42.97 11.70 -6.33
C LEU A 216 -42.84 10.43 -5.45
N PRO A 217 -43.86 9.56 -5.37
CA PRO A 217 -43.78 8.33 -4.60
C PRO A 217 -42.94 7.29 -5.35
N THR A 218 -41.62 7.41 -5.31
CA THR A 218 -40.73 6.32 -5.68
C THR A 218 -40.67 5.35 -4.52
N THR A 219 -41.18 4.13 -4.75
CA THR A 219 -41.15 2.99 -3.84
C THR A 219 -39.71 2.54 -3.60
N SER A 220 -38.95 3.27 -2.79
CA SER A 220 -37.68 2.78 -2.25
C SER A 220 -37.99 1.89 -1.04
N THR A 221 -37.94 0.57 -1.23
CA THR A 221 -38.05 -0.39 -0.14
C THR A 221 -36.81 -0.27 0.74
N THR A 222 -36.88 0.56 1.78
CA THR A 222 -35.88 0.57 2.85
C THR A 222 -35.96 -0.74 3.62
N ARG A 223 -34.81 -1.33 3.99
CA ARG A 223 -34.79 -2.57 4.78
C ARG A 223 -35.40 -2.29 6.16
N ARG A 224 -36.57 -2.86 6.43
CA ARG A 224 -37.19 -2.79 7.74
C ARG A 224 -36.50 -3.77 8.68
N ALA A 225 -35.75 -3.26 9.65
CA ALA A 225 -35.08 -4.08 10.66
C ALA A 225 -36.08 -4.97 11.40
N LEU A 226 -35.75 -6.25 11.57
CA LEU A 226 -36.59 -7.27 12.22
C LEU A 226 -37.95 -7.51 11.53
N ALA A 227 -38.11 -7.18 10.25
CA ALA A 227 -39.32 -7.51 9.53
C ALA A 227 -39.47 -9.03 9.38
N THR A 228 -40.66 -9.53 9.73
CA THR A 228 -41.03 -10.93 9.56
C THR A 228 -41.12 -11.26 8.07
N THR A 229 -40.23 -12.12 7.58
CA THR A 229 -40.30 -12.65 6.22
C THR A 229 -41.31 -13.80 6.17
N SER A 230 -42.59 -13.49 6.02
CA SER A 230 -43.60 -14.51 5.74
C SER A 230 -43.60 -14.86 4.26
N THR A 231 -42.56 -15.54 3.79
CA THR A 231 -42.60 -16.26 2.51
C THR A 231 -42.53 -17.74 2.81
N THR A 232 -43.66 -18.41 2.56
CA THR A 232 -43.95 -19.83 2.82
C THR A 232 -44.09 -20.22 4.30
N SER A 233 -45.28 -20.01 4.86
CA SER A 233 -45.74 -20.80 6.01
C SER A 233 -46.29 -22.14 5.51
N PRO A 234 -46.12 -23.22 6.29
CA PRO A 234 -47.28 -23.95 6.77
C PRO A 234 -47.52 -23.55 8.22
N ALA A 235 -48.68 -22.93 8.46
CA ALA A 235 -49.25 -22.52 9.74
C ALA A 235 -48.43 -21.54 10.61
N PRO A 236 -49.00 -20.37 10.98
CA PRO A 236 -48.44 -19.54 12.03
C PRO A 236 -48.66 -20.24 13.37
N LEU A 237 -47.58 -20.61 14.06
CA LEU A 237 -47.63 -20.76 15.50
C LEU A 237 -48.04 -19.39 16.09
N PRO A 238 -49.01 -19.34 17.01
CA PRO A 238 -49.39 -18.07 17.64
C PRO A 238 -48.13 -17.45 18.28
N PRO A 239 -47.98 -16.11 18.25
CA PRO A 239 -46.92 -15.48 19.01
C PRO A 239 -47.04 -15.99 20.44
N ALA A 240 -45.98 -16.61 20.95
CA ALA A 240 -45.87 -16.87 22.36
C ALA A 240 -45.86 -15.49 23.03
N THR A 241 -47.03 -14.98 23.39
CA THR A 241 -47.17 -14.02 24.48
C THR A 241 -46.63 -14.75 25.69
N ALA A 242 -45.32 -14.63 25.91
CA ALA A 242 -44.73 -14.89 27.20
C ALA A 242 -45.45 -13.94 28.14
N GLN A 243 -46.45 -14.45 28.85
CA GLN A 243 -47.05 -13.76 29.98
C GLN A 243 -45.89 -13.54 30.95
N THR A 244 -45.38 -12.32 31.01
CA THR A 244 -44.43 -11.92 32.05
C THR A 244 -45.23 -11.89 33.35
N ARG A 245 -45.36 -13.05 33.98
CA ARG A 245 -45.81 -13.13 35.37
C ARG A 245 -44.79 -12.31 36.17
N PRO A 246 -45.20 -11.30 36.96
CA PRO A 246 -44.26 -10.58 37.80
C PRO A 246 -43.66 -11.61 38.76
N ARG A 247 -42.40 -11.94 38.51
CA ARG A 247 -41.60 -12.75 39.43
C ARG A 247 -41.42 -11.89 40.67
N ASN A 248 -42.12 -12.26 41.75
CA ASN A 248 -41.85 -11.77 43.11
C ASN A 248 -40.42 -12.18 43.47
N ALA A 249 -39.44 -11.43 42.98
CA ALA A 249 -38.06 -11.58 43.36
C ALA A 249 -37.90 -10.90 44.72
N LEU A 250 -37.62 -11.70 45.76
CA LEU A 250 -37.31 -11.24 47.11
C LEU A 250 -35.96 -10.50 47.20
N ASN A 251 -35.29 -10.27 46.06
CA ASN A 251 -34.06 -9.51 45.96
C ASN A 251 -34.36 -8.26 45.13
N ALA A 252 -34.32 -7.09 45.77
CA ALA A 252 -34.52 -5.82 45.08
C ALA A 252 -33.47 -5.67 43.95
N PRO A 253 -33.87 -5.44 42.68
CA PRO A 253 -32.92 -5.21 41.61
C PRO A 253 -32.16 -3.91 41.87
N ILE A 254 -30.83 -3.96 41.72
CA ILE A 254 -29.97 -2.76 41.81
C ILE A 254 -30.43 -1.76 40.74
N GLN A 255 -30.65 -0.50 41.12
CA GLN A 255 -30.98 0.55 40.16
C GLN A 255 -29.77 0.82 39.27
N VAL A 256 -29.99 0.76 37.96
CA VAL A 256 -28.97 1.12 36.96
C VAL A 256 -28.63 2.59 37.14
N PHE A 257 -27.35 2.91 37.29
CA PHE A 257 -26.87 4.27 37.38
C PHE A 257 -27.24 5.04 36.11
N VAL A 258 -27.95 6.16 36.27
CA VAL A 258 -28.28 7.09 35.19
C VAL A 258 -27.41 8.31 35.37
N ASP A 259 -26.47 8.51 34.45
CA ASP A 259 -25.70 9.75 34.36
C ASP A 259 -26.33 10.67 33.30
N PRO A 260 -27.21 11.62 33.68
CA PRO A 260 -27.79 12.57 32.73
C PRO A 260 -26.77 13.60 32.22
N SER A 261 -25.59 13.72 32.85
CA SER A 261 -24.53 14.66 32.48
C SER A 261 -23.49 14.02 31.55
N GLY A 262 -23.31 12.70 31.62
CA GLY A 262 -22.28 11.94 30.89
C GLY A 262 -20.84 12.24 31.35
N SER A 263 -20.69 13.11 32.36
CA SER A 263 -19.38 13.58 32.84
C SER A 263 -18.63 12.50 33.63
N ALA A 264 -19.32 11.54 34.26
CA ALA A 264 -18.66 10.48 35.02
C ALA A 264 -17.99 9.46 34.09
N ALA A 265 -18.57 9.22 32.90
CA ALA A 265 -18.01 8.32 31.90
C ALA A 265 -16.71 8.86 31.30
N GLN A 266 -16.64 10.18 31.01
CA GLN A 266 -15.44 10.81 30.44
C GLN A 266 -14.25 10.77 31.41
N SER A 267 -14.49 10.97 32.71
CA SER A 267 -13.44 10.90 33.73
C SER A 267 -12.90 9.48 33.93
N ALA A 268 -13.76 8.46 33.87
CA ALA A 268 -13.37 7.07 34.07
C ALA A 268 -12.52 6.50 32.91
N GLU A 269 -12.73 6.95 31.67
CA GLU A 269 -11.93 6.51 30.52
C GLU A 269 -10.47 7.04 30.56
N MET A 270 -10.21 8.08 31.34
CA MET A 270 -8.92 8.78 31.39
C MET A 270 -7.92 8.17 32.39
N GLU A 271 -8.38 7.35 33.36
CA GLU A 271 -7.60 7.00 34.56
C GLU A 271 -7.01 5.58 34.56
N VAL A 272 -7.42 4.71 33.63
CA VAL A 272 -6.99 3.29 33.63
C VAL A 272 -6.32 2.93 32.31
N ASN A 273 -5.04 2.54 32.35
CA ASN A 273 -4.34 1.90 31.24
C ASN A 273 -4.95 0.50 30.96
N ALA A 274 -6.13 0.50 30.34
CA ALA A 274 -6.97 -0.68 30.11
C ALA A 274 -6.48 -1.58 28.96
N TRP A 275 -5.31 -1.29 28.36
CA TRP A 275 -4.79 -1.98 27.18
C TRP A 275 -3.31 -2.38 27.36
N PRO A 276 -3.01 -3.39 28.20
CA PRO A 276 -1.62 -3.88 28.38
C PRO A 276 -1.09 -4.65 27.16
N ASP A 277 -1.95 -5.31 26.38
CA ASP A 277 -1.58 -6.00 25.12
C ASP A 277 -2.72 -5.87 24.08
N VAL A 278 -2.36 -5.56 22.83
CA VAL A 278 -3.27 -5.50 21.67
C VAL A 278 -3.56 -6.86 21.03
N GLY A 279 -2.84 -7.91 21.41
CA GLY A 279 -2.88 -9.22 20.74
C GLY A 279 -2.32 -9.18 19.31
N THR A 280 -2.16 -10.34 18.68
CA THR A 280 -1.78 -10.43 17.26
C THR A 280 -3.02 -10.24 16.38
N ARG A 281 -2.83 -9.80 15.13
CA ARG A 281 -3.93 -9.69 14.17
C ARG A 281 -4.62 -11.05 13.99
N LYS A 282 -3.84 -12.14 13.90
CA LYS A 282 -4.36 -13.51 13.78
C LYS A 282 -5.29 -13.87 14.94
N SER A 283 -4.96 -13.51 16.17
CA SER A 283 -5.81 -13.75 17.34
C SER A 283 -7.14 -12.98 17.25
N ARG A 284 -7.09 -11.71 16.83
CA ARG A 284 -8.25 -10.81 16.75
C ARG A 284 -9.29 -11.19 15.70
N VAL A 285 -8.85 -11.84 14.62
CA VAL A 285 -9.70 -12.17 13.47
C VAL A 285 -10.00 -13.68 13.41
N ARG A 286 -9.47 -14.46 14.36
CA ARG A 286 -9.59 -15.92 14.38
C ARG A 286 -11.03 -16.41 14.25
N GLU A 287 -11.98 -15.76 14.93
CA GLU A 287 -13.40 -16.15 14.89
C GLU A 287 -14.14 -15.62 13.64
N ASN A 288 -13.57 -14.65 12.94
CA ASN A 288 -14.16 -14.07 11.73
C ASN A 288 -13.72 -14.77 10.44
N ILE A 289 -12.65 -15.57 10.48
CA ILE A 289 -12.13 -16.32 9.33
C ILE A 289 -12.41 -17.81 9.52
N PRO A 290 -13.19 -18.46 8.62
CA PRO A 290 -13.42 -19.89 8.72
C PRO A 290 -12.13 -20.68 8.48
N GLU A 291 -11.99 -21.83 9.16
CA GLU A 291 -10.85 -22.72 8.95
C GLU A 291 -10.80 -23.25 7.52
N THR A 292 -9.58 -23.32 6.96
CA THR A 292 -9.35 -23.78 5.59
C THR A 292 -9.64 -25.28 5.46
N LYS A 293 -10.74 -25.59 4.77
CA LYS A 293 -11.06 -26.97 4.38
C LYS A 293 -10.37 -27.29 3.05
N LYS A 294 -9.83 -28.50 2.91
CA LYS A 294 -9.32 -29.01 1.61
C LYS A 294 -10.42 -28.82 0.57
N MET A 295 -10.07 -28.42 -0.66
CA MET A 295 -11.01 -28.39 -1.78
C MET A 295 -11.57 -29.80 -2.00
N ALA A 296 -12.71 -30.11 -1.38
CA ALA A 296 -13.47 -31.28 -1.71
C ALA A 296 -14.12 -30.99 -3.07
N GLY A 297 -13.47 -31.44 -4.14
CA GLY A 297 -14.04 -31.35 -5.48
C GLY A 297 -15.46 -31.90 -5.45
N THR A 298 -16.43 -31.08 -5.81
CA THR A 298 -17.80 -31.51 -6.06
C THR A 298 -17.74 -32.46 -7.24
N THR A 299 -17.63 -33.77 -6.96
CA THR A 299 -17.84 -34.79 -7.98
C THR A 299 -19.34 -34.76 -8.29
N LEU A 300 -19.68 -34.01 -9.33
CA LEU A 300 -21.02 -34.02 -9.91
C LEU A 300 -21.29 -35.45 -10.37
N LYS A 301 -22.04 -36.21 -9.58
CA LYS A 301 -22.53 -37.52 -10.00
C LYS A 301 -23.44 -37.27 -11.18
N GLN A 302 -22.97 -37.58 -12.38
CA GLN A 302 -23.82 -37.62 -13.57
C GLN A 302 -24.97 -38.57 -13.28
N ALA A 303 -26.17 -38.02 -13.12
CA ALA A 303 -27.39 -38.80 -13.02
C ALA A 303 -27.60 -39.52 -14.36
N GLY A 304 -27.72 -40.85 -14.30
CA GLY A 304 -28.15 -41.65 -15.44
C GLY A 304 -27.02 -42.39 -16.15
N LYS A 305 -26.56 -43.50 -15.57
CA LYS A 305 -26.07 -44.64 -16.36
C LYS A 305 -27.04 -45.80 -16.16
N THR A 306 -28.19 -45.69 -16.81
CA THR A 306 -28.91 -46.89 -17.26
C THR A 306 -27.95 -47.68 -18.14
N LYS A 307 -27.67 -48.91 -17.70
CA LYS A 307 -27.14 -50.02 -18.50
C LYS A 307 -27.43 -49.81 -20.00
N ARG A 308 -26.42 -49.50 -20.81
CA ARG A 308 -26.54 -49.57 -22.27
C ARG A 308 -25.78 -50.80 -22.75
N LEU A 309 -26.56 -51.80 -23.16
CA LEU A 309 -26.15 -52.84 -24.08
C LEU A 309 -25.66 -52.17 -25.38
N VAL A 310 -24.48 -52.57 -25.82
CA VAL A 310 -23.98 -52.71 -27.21
C VAL A 310 -24.42 -51.71 -28.30
N SER A 311 -23.38 -51.21 -28.99
CA SER A 311 -23.31 -50.72 -30.38
C SER A 311 -23.70 -49.28 -30.71
N GLY A 312 -22.84 -48.64 -31.50
CA GLY A 312 -23.21 -47.53 -32.39
C GLY A 312 -22.54 -46.18 -32.12
N SER A 313 -21.36 -45.99 -32.71
CA SER A 313 -20.88 -44.79 -33.42
C SER A 313 -20.80 -43.40 -32.75
N SER A 314 -19.64 -42.78 -33.00
CA SER A 314 -19.37 -41.34 -33.08
C SER A 314 -19.31 -40.53 -31.78
N GLY A 315 -18.10 -40.50 -31.21
CA GLY A 315 -17.65 -39.41 -30.35
C GLY A 315 -16.16 -39.21 -30.62
N SER A 316 -15.81 -38.16 -31.34
CA SER A 316 -14.43 -37.75 -31.63
C SER A 316 -13.65 -37.57 -30.33
N LYS A 317 -12.94 -38.61 -29.92
CA LYS A 317 -11.95 -38.52 -28.85
C LYS A 317 -10.76 -37.77 -29.42
N ILE A 318 -10.51 -36.58 -28.91
CA ILE A 318 -9.26 -35.85 -29.13
C ILE A 318 -8.13 -36.80 -28.73
N VAL A 319 -7.35 -37.26 -29.71
CA VAL A 319 -6.13 -38.01 -29.47
C VAL A 319 -5.06 -36.96 -29.13
N PRO A 320 -4.50 -36.94 -27.91
CA PRO A 320 -3.36 -36.09 -27.62
C PRO A 320 -2.24 -36.42 -28.61
N TYR A 321 -1.77 -35.43 -29.34
CA TYR A 321 -0.69 -35.61 -30.31
C TYR A 321 0.55 -36.13 -29.58
N ARG A 322 1.01 -37.32 -29.97
CA ARG A 322 2.23 -37.95 -29.48
C ARG A 322 3.31 -37.69 -30.52
N ASP A 323 4.35 -36.94 -30.14
CA ASP A 323 5.46 -36.67 -31.05
C ASP A 323 6.08 -38.00 -31.52
N PRO A 324 6.25 -38.21 -32.84
CA PRO A 324 6.93 -39.39 -33.35
C PRO A 324 8.40 -39.38 -32.89
N GLY A 325 8.86 -40.52 -32.38
CA GLY A 325 10.27 -40.70 -32.02
C GLY A 325 11.19 -40.64 -33.24
N PRO A 326 12.50 -40.47 -33.06
CA PRO A 326 13.48 -40.27 -34.14
C PRO A 326 13.54 -41.40 -35.20
N ASP A 327 12.91 -42.55 -34.95
CA ASP A 327 12.83 -43.68 -35.89
C ASP A 327 11.59 -43.65 -36.82
N GLU A 328 10.71 -42.65 -36.71
CA GLU A 328 9.48 -42.55 -37.52
C GLU A 328 9.48 -41.33 -38.47
N MET A 329 10.67 -40.89 -38.89
CA MET A 329 10.82 -39.88 -39.94
C MET A 329 10.77 -40.54 -41.33
N PRO A 330 9.83 -40.17 -42.23
CA PRO A 330 9.90 -40.62 -43.61
C PRO A 330 11.16 -40.04 -44.30
N PRO A 331 11.81 -40.81 -45.19
CA PRO A 331 13.03 -40.34 -45.86
C PRO A 331 12.74 -39.10 -46.73
N PRO A 332 13.68 -38.15 -46.84
CA PRO A 332 13.48 -36.95 -47.65
C PRO A 332 13.28 -37.32 -49.13
N PRO A 333 12.41 -36.61 -49.87
CA PRO A 333 12.14 -36.91 -51.28
C PRO A 333 13.39 -36.66 -52.15
N PRO A 334 13.61 -37.45 -53.21
CA PRO A 334 14.76 -37.29 -54.10
C PRO A 334 14.70 -35.96 -54.88
N PRO A 335 15.86 -35.44 -55.34
CA PRO A 335 15.95 -34.11 -55.93
C PRO A 335 15.24 -34.04 -57.29
N PHE A 336 14.42 -33.00 -57.47
CA PHE A 336 13.75 -32.67 -58.73
C PHE A 336 14.77 -32.36 -59.84
N ILE A 337 14.70 -33.10 -60.95
CA ILE A 337 15.36 -32.75 -62.21
C ILE A 337 14.42 -31.85 -63.02
N LEU A 338 14.94 -30.69 -63.39
CA LEU A 338 14.30 -29.66 -64.20
C LEU A 338 14.11 -30.16 -65.65
N GLY A 339 12.88 -30.14 -66.18
CA GLY A 339 12.63 -30.50 -67.57
C GLY A 339 11.21 -30.23 -68.08
N SER A 340 11.08 -29.13 -68.84
CA SER A 340 10.10 -28.81 -69.90
C SER A 340 8.59 -28.77 -69.59
N THR A 341 8.01 -27.59 -69.85
CA THR A 341 6.57 -27.35 -70.11
C THR A 341 6.15 -27.98 -71.45
N PRO A 342 4.84 -28.24 -71.66
CA PRO A 342 4.07 -27.30 -72.48
C PRO A 342 2.56 -27.12 -72.12
N SER A 343 2.10 -25.90 -72.39
CA SER A 343 0.80 -25.42 -72.93
C SER A 343 -0.55 -26.12 -72.64
N THR A 344 -1.49 -25.25 -72.22
CA THR A 344 -2.96 -25.33 -72.03
C THR A 344 -3.79 -25.81 -73.25
N PRO A 345 -5.10 -26.14 -73.10
CA PRO A 345 -6.16 -25.12 -73.25
C PRO A 345 -7.39 -25.24 -72.30
N ALA A 346 -8.20 -24.18 -72.33
CA ALA A 346 -9.23 -23.73 -71.38
C ALA A 346 -10.64 -24.33 -71.53
N LYS A 347 -11.48 -24.14 -70.48
CA LYS A 347 -12.92 -23.70 -70.43
C LYS A 347 -13.55 -24.14 -69.09
N ALA A 348 -14.46 -23.44 -68.41
CA ALA A 348 -15.08 -22.13 -68.50
C ALA A 348 -15.67 -21.79 -67.10
N SER A 349 -15.89 -20.50 -66.85
CA SER A 349 -16.42 -19.80 -65.67
C SER A 349 -17.91 -20.09 -65.35
N PRO A 350 -18.61 -19.42 -64.39
CA PRO A 350 -18.21 -18.56 -63.25
C PRO A 350 -18.94 -18.91 -61.92
N PHE A 351 -18.51 -18.37 -60.78
CA PHE A 351 -19.44 -18.04 -59.69
C PHE A 351 -19.01 -16.75 -59.00
N THR A 352 -19.85 -15.73 -59.12
CA THR A 352 -19.73 -14.39 -58.55
C THR A 352 -20.32 -14.34 -57.14
N PRO A 353 -19.59 -13.87 -56.12
CA PRO A 353 -20.21 -13.39 -54.90
C PRO A 353 -20.77 -11.99 -55.12
N PHE A 354 -22.04 -11.87 -54.81
CA PHE A 354 -22.92 -10.71 -54.81
C PHE A 354 -22.34 -9.51 -54.03
N MET A 355 -22.24 -8.35 -54.69
CA MET A 355 -22.10 -7.02 -54.09
C MET A 355 -23.47 -6.33 -54.06
N ASP A 356 -23.72 -5.58 -52.99
CA ASP A 356 -24.58 -4.39 -53.00
C ASP A 356 -24.10 -3.42 -51.89
N PRO A 357 -24.41 -2.10 -51.95
CA PRO A 357 -23.46 -1.12 -52.48
C PRO A 357 -23.22 0.07 -51.52
N ASP A 358 -22.20 0.86 -51.87
CA ASP A 358 -21.87 2.21 -51.40
C ASP A 358 -21.78 2.47 -49.90
N SER A 359 -20.53 2.60 -49.41
CA SER A 359 -20.08 3.74 -48.59
C SER A 359 -18.56 3.67 -48.44
N GLN A 360 -17.87 4.68 -48.95
CA GLN A 360 -16.41 4.86 -48.84
C GLN A 360 -15.90 4.62 -47.41
N PRO A 361 -14.71 3.98 -47.23
CA PRO A 361 -14.09 3.90 -45.91
C PRO A 361 -13.55 5.29 -45.51
N PRO A 362 -13.97 5.88 -44.37
CA PRO A 362 -13.30 7.05 -43.83
C PRO A 362 -11.96 6.62 -43.22
N VAL A 363 -10.89 7.25 -43.71
CA VAL A 363 -9.55 7.23 -43.14
C VAL A 363 -9.57 7.57 -41.64
N PRO A 364 -8.90 6.81 -40.76
CA PRO A 364 -8.67 7.27 -39.39
C PRO A 364 -7.61 8.38 -39.40
N SER A 365 -8.08 9.60 -39.14
CA SER A 365 -7.27 10.80 -38.93
C SER A 365 -6.29 10.60 -37.79
N THR A 366 -4.99 10.64 -38.08
CA THR A 366 -3.92 10.71 -37.09
C THR A 366 -3.92 12.10 -36.44
N PRO A 367 -3.89 12.23 -35.10
CA PRO A 367 -3.72 13.52 -34.46
C PRO A 367 -2.25 13.95 -34.57
N LYS A 368 -2.00 15.00 -35.36
CA LYS A 368 -0.68 15.65 -35.51
C LYS A 368 -0.44 16.52 -34.27
N PHE A 369 0.53 16.12 -33.44
CA PHE A 369 0.99 16.88 -32.29
C PHE A 369 1.72 18.16 -32.76
N THR A 370 1.12 19.32 -32.50
CA THR A 370 1.77 20.63 -32.66
C THR A 370 2.31 21.09 -31.32
N PRO A 371 3.62 21.32 -31.16
CA PRO A 371 4.18 21.85 -29.92
C PRO A 371 3.68 23.27 -29.67
N PHE A 372 3.17 23.52 -28.47
CA PHE A 372 2.69 24.83 -28.03
C PHE A 372 3.89 25.76 -27.83
N CYS A 373 3.93 26.85 -28.59
CA CYS A 373 4.91 27.93 -28.48
C CYS A 373 4.21 29.12 -27.83
N ASP A 374 4.71 29.57 -26.67
CA ASP A 374 4.17 30.74 -25.98
C ASP A 374 4.40 32.00 -26.82
N GLN A 375 3.33 32.50 -27.42
CA GLN A 375 3.30 33.82 -28.05
C GLN A 375 2.58 34.80 -27.14
N SER A 376 3.37 35.69 -26.54
CA SER A 376 2.93 36.77 -25.66
C SER A 376 1.96 37.72 -26.36
N ALA A 377 0.70 37.75 -25.90
CA ALA A 377 -0.28 38.78 -26.26
C ALA A 377 -0.83 39.47 -25.01
N ARG A 378 -0.13 40.56 -24.66
CA ARG A 378 -0.59 41.80 -24.04
C ARG A 378 -2.11 41.99 -23.90
N ILE A 379 -2.63 42.05 -22.66
CA ILE A 379 -3.74 42.95 -22.29
C ILE A 379 -3.45 43.58 -20.91
N THR A 380 -3.17 44.88 -20.98
CA THR A 380 -3.53 46.01 -20.09
C THR A 380 -3.90 45.76 -18.62
N SER A 381 -3.08 46.29 -17.72
CA SER A 381 -3.47 46.70 -16.36
C SER A 381 -3.07 48.16 -16.12
N PRO A 382 -3.88 48.97 -15.40
CA PRO A 382 -3.52 50.35 -15.07
C PRO A 382 -2.66 50.45 -13.80
N SER A 383 -1.60 51.26 -13.93
CA SER A 383 -0.93 52.12 -12.93
C SER A 383 -0.81 51.65 -11.46
N SER A 384 0.43 51.53 -10.96
CA SER A 384 1.09 52.66 -10.26
C SER A 384 2.50 52.29 -9.75
N VAL A 385 3.47 53.09 -10.21
CA VAL A 385 4.71 53.58 -9.56
C VAL A 385 5.80 52.60 -9.14
N ALA A 386 6.96 52.81 -9.79
CA ALA A 386 8.25 52.20 -9.56
C ALA A 386 9.20 53.10 -8.74
N HIS A 387 10.19 52.47 -8.10
CA HIS A 387 11.57 52.95 -8.00
C HIS A 387 12.42 51.70 -8.32
N GLY A 388 13.36 51.63 -9.27
CA GLY A 388 14.17 52.64 -9.93
C GLY A 388 15.63 52.36 -9.56
N SER A 389 16.38 51.64 -10.40
CA SER A 389 17.69 52.06 -10.93
C SER A 389 18.47 50.90 -11.58
N VAL A 390 19.08 51.24 -12.71
CA VAL A 390 19.86 50.45 -13.66
C VAL A 390 21.35 50.59 -13.35
N MET A 391 22.20 49.57 -13.59
CA MET A 391 23.57 49.79 -14.10
C MET A 391 24.14 48.58 -14.86
N LYS A 392 24.87 48.90 -15.93
CA LYS A 392 25.56 48.05 -16.92
C LYS A 392 26.93 47.53 -16.40
N PRO A 393 27.51 46.50 -17.05
CA PRO A 393 28.78 45.88 -16.63
C PRO A 393 30.02 46.65 -17.11
N LYS A 394 31.10 46.62 -16.31
CA LYS A 394 32.44 47.10 -16.69
C LYS A 394 33.54 46.16 -16.15
N THR A 395 34.55 45.98 -17.00
CA THR A 395 35.75 45.12 -16.94
C THR A 395 36.85 45.57 -15.97
N ALA A 396 37.54 44.58 -15.38
CA ALA A 396 38.95 44.44 -14.90
C ALA A 396 39.67 45.63 -14.21
N ASP A 397 40.27 45.45 -13.02
CA ASP A 397 41.63 44.91 -12.78
C ASP A 397 41.99 44.83 -11.25
N VAL A 398 42.92 43.92 -10.93
CA VAL A 398 43.74 43.60 -9.72
C VAL A 398 43.61 44.37 -8.38
N SER A 399 43.50 43.62 -7.25
CA SER A 399 44.35 43.74 -6.03
C SER A 399 43.84 42.94 -4.80
N SER A 400 44.71 42.05 -4.28
CA SER A 400 44.86 41.57 -2.87
C SER A 400 43.82 40.65 -2.20
N THR A 401 44.31 39.47 -1.80
CA THR A 401 43.70 38.38 -1.00
C THR A 401 43.59 38.73 0.51
N PRO A 402 42.85 37.96 1.34
CA PRO A 402 43.40 36.71 1.89
C PRO A 402 42.44 35.50 1.77
N THR A 403 43.00 34.40 1.28
CA THR A 403 42.37 33.09 1.16
C THR A 403 42.24 32.40 2.52
N SER A 404 41.07 31.80 2.72
CA SER A 404 40.70 31.00 3.89
C SER A 404 41.57 29.75 4.04
N GLU A 405 41.82 29.40 5.30
CA GLU A 405 42.57 28.24 5.84
C GLU A 405 42.32 26.90 5.12
N ALA A 406 41.15 26.72 4.51
CA ALA A 406 40.79 25.52 3.74
C ALA A 406 41.62 25.31 2.46
N GLU A 407 42.21 26.37 1.88
CA GLU A 407 43.00 26.26 0.64
C GLU A 407 44.48 25.90 0.90
N ALA A 408 44.97 26.13 2.12
CA ALA A 408 46.34 25.79 2.53
C ALA A 408 46.55 24.29 2.75
N LEU A 409 45.52 23.56 3.22
CA LEU A 409 45.57 22.11 3.46
C LEU A 409 45.54 21.27 2.17
N ARG A 410 45.09 21.85 1.05
CA ARG A 410 45.11 21.16 -0.26
C ARG A 410 46.48 21.12 -0.90
N LYS A 411 47.38 22.06 -0.57
CA LYS A 411 48.71 22.13 -1.17
C LYS A 411 49.79 21.43 -0.37
N ASP A 412 49.61 21.24 0.94
CA ASP A 412 50.58 20.57 1.78
C ASP A 412 49.90 19.83 2.95
N PRO A 413 49.48 18.56 2.76
CA PRO A 413 48.65 17.85 3.71
C PRO A 413 49.36 17.43 5.01
N LEU A 414 50.68 17.67 5.15
CA LEU A 414 51.44 17.31 6.36
C LEU A 414 51.92 18.51 7.18
N LYS A 415 51.50 19.74 6.85
CA LYS A 415 51.98 20.96 7.51
C LYS A 415 51.71 21.06 9.02
N ASN A 416 50.85 20.20 9.57
CA ASN A 416 50.51 20.16 11.00
C ASN A 416 51.20 19.05 11.81
N TYR A 417 52.10 18.26 11.22
CA TYR A 417 52.65 17.06 11.87
C TYR A 417 54.10 17.16 12.37
N ASP A 418 54.74 18.33 12.36
CA ASP A 418 56.20 18.44 12.59
C ASP A 418 56.62 19.03 13.96
N THR A 419 55.89 18.73 15.04
CA THR A 419 56.26 19.18 16.40
C THR A 419 56.06 18.15 17.53
N ALA A 420 56.15 16.85 17.23
CA ALA A 420 56.03 15.80 18.27
C ALA A 420 57.13 14.72 18.23
N ALA A 421 58.33 15.03 17.72
CA ALA A 421 59.46 14.10 17.78
C ALA A 421 60.81 14.84 17.87
N ARG A 422 61.15 15.35 19.05
CA ARG A 422 62.53 15.57 19.53
C ARG A 422 62.53 16.22 20.91
N GLN A 423 62.42 15.42 21.96
CA GLN A 423 63.10 15.71 23.23
C GLN A 423 63.12 14.45 24.10
N GLU A 424 64.20 13.68 24.02
CA GLU A 424 64.75 12.83 25.08
C GLU A 424 66.05 12.21 24.53
N ASP A 425 67.17 12.92 24.75
CA ASP A 425 68.48 12.36 25.10
C ASP A 425 69.47 13.52 25.35
N ASP A 426 70.26 13.34 26.41
CA ASP A 426 71.23 14.22 27.12
C ASP A 426 70.69 15.23 28.16
#